data_AF-A0A3R6JZ44-F1
#
_entry.id   AF-A0A3R6JZ44-F1
#
_cell.length_a   1.000
_cell.length_b   1.000
_cell.length_c   1.000
_cell.angle_alpha   90.00
_cell.angle_beta   90.00
_cell.angle_gamma   90.00
#
_symmetry.space_group_name_H-M   'P 1'
#
loop_
_entity.id
_entity.type
_entity.pdbx_description
1 polymer ?
#
loop_
_entity_poly.entity_id
_entity_poly.type
_entity_poly.pdbx_seq_one_letter_code
_entity_poly.pdbx_strand_id
1 'polypeptide(L)'
;MDREIYKQKFMEADSVKIPMAEFQKIISDSIYPVTGSKRGYNNLLIAIEECAELVESFGEYTSGKDKNKYGVYEELTDVYLTQYYVMNVLGIEEKDIKLNTRYRTEMDVFVSLSKLQFSLAKYMRKAETLPLQERKQMIHQITEDLSEVRSSLLFLQGYMLMTKEDLFKSINVVMNRQKSRNELQDPLGLQKDTE
;
A
#
# COMPACT_ATOMS: atom_id res chain seq x y z
N MET A 1 8.80 9.97 -12.36
CA MET A 1 9.97 9.09 -12.24
C MET A 1 9.99 8.21 -13.48
N ASP A 2 11.12 8.11 -14.16
CA ASP A 2 11.17 7.54 -15.51
C ASP A 2 10.93 6.01 -15.47
N ARG A 3 9.91 5.51 -16.19
CA ARG A 3 9.49 4.09 -16.22
C ARG A 3 10.67 3.16 -16.58
N GLU A 4 11.64 3.67 -17.35
CA GLU A 4 12.85 2.93 -17.75
C GLU A 4 13.84 2.73 -16.58
N ILE A 5 13.94 3.67 -15.65
CA ILE A 5 14.80 3.53 -14.45
C ILE A 5 14.22 2.47 -13.50
N TYR A 6 12.89 2.38 -13.39
CA TYR A 6 12.24 1.35 -12.59
C TYR A 6 12.49 -0.04 -13.14
N LYS A 7 12.33 -0.21 -14.46
CA LYS A 7 12.58 -1.47 -15.17
C LYS A 7 14.01 -1.96 -14.97
N GLN A 8 14.99 -1.05 -15.04
CA GLN A 8 16.38 -1.38 -14.79
C GLN A 8 16.62 -1.85 -13.34
N LYS A 9 16.08 -1.13 -12.35
CA LYS A 9 16.20 -1.50 -10.93
C LYS A 9 15.46 -2.81 -10.58
N PHE A 10 14.35 -3.10 -11.24
CA PHE A 10 13.61 -4.36 -11.09
C PHE A 10 14.43 -5.55 -11.59
N MET A 11 15.13 -5.39 -12.73
CA MET A 11 16.01 -6.41 -13.29
C MET A 11 17.28 -6.64 -12.43
N GLU A 12 17.74 -5.65 -11.67
CA GLU A 12 18.94 -5.70 -10.83
C GLU A 12 18.72 -6.33 -9.44
N ALA A 13 17.47 -6.44 -8.96
CA ALA A 13 17.16 -6.80 -7.58
C ALA A 13 17.20 -8.32 -7.28
N ASP A 14 18.29 -9.01 -7.59
CA ASP A 14 18.38 -10.48 -7.46
C ASP A 14 19.26 -11.03 -6.32
N SER A 15 19.32 -10.38 -5.15
CA SER A 15 20.22 -10.89 -4.08
C SER A 15 19.83 -10.72 -2.62
N VAL A 16 18.75 -10.01 -2.26
CA VAL A 16 18.44 -9.78 -0.84
C VAL A 16 16.94 -9.88 -0.56
N LYS A 17 16.55 -10.91 0.21
CA LYS A 17 15.24 -10.95 0.87
C LYS A 17 15.32 -10.08 2.12
N ILE A 18 14.53 -9.00 2.17
CA ILE A 18 14.43 -8.15 3.36
C ILE A 18 13.69 -8.95 4.47
N PRO A 19 14.28 -9.14 5.66
CA PRO A 19 13.60 -9.75 6.81
C PRO A 19 12.36 -8.95 7.23
N MET A 20 11.32 -9.63 7.74
CA MET A 20 10.07 -8.98 8.18
C MET A 20 10.30 -7.85 9.19
N ALA A 21 11.29 -7.97 10.07
CA ALA A 21 11.65 -6.91 11.03
C ALA A 21 12.21 -5.65 10.33
N GLU A 22 13.00 -5.83 9.27
CA GLU A 22 13.54 -4.72 8.47
C GLU A 22 12.44 -4.09 7.61
N PHE A 23 11.53 -4.91 7.08
CA PHE A 23 10.31 -4.46 6.41
C PHE A 23 9.42 -3.62 7.33
N GLN A 24 9.15 -4.10 8.55
CA GLN A 24 8.39 -3.36 9.57
C GLN A 24 9.10 -2.07 10.00
N LYS A 25 10.43 -2.10 10.13
CA LYS A 25 11.22 -0.92 10.45
C LYS A 25 11.13 0.13 9.35
N ILE A 26 11.28 -0.26 8.09
CA ILE A 26 11.19 0.67 6.96
C ILE A 26 9.75 1.18 6.79
N ILE A 27 8.72 0.35 6.99
CA ILE A 27 7.33 0.81 7.07
C ILE A 27 7.18 1.83 8.20
N SER A 28 7.76 1.57 9.38
CA SER A 28 7.73 2.52 10.50
C SER A 28 8.43 3.84 10.15
N ASP A 29 9.54 3.75 9.41
CA ASP A 29 10.42 4.86 9.02
C ASP A 29 9.90 5.64 7.80
N SER A 30 9.16 5.03 6.85
CA SER A 30 8.52 5.67 5.68
C SER A 30 7.32 6.54 6.05
N ILE A 31 6.95 6.54 7.33
CA ILE A 31 5.81 7.27 7.87
C ILE A 31 6.20 8.71 8.34
N TYR A 32 7.43 9.20 8.16
CA TYR A 32 7.83 10.57 8.61
C TYR A 32 8.21 11.52 7.46
N PRO A 33 7.97 12.86 7.61
CA PRO A 33 8.50 13.72 8.68
C PRO A 33 7.47 14.44 9.60
N VAL A 34 6.15 14.20 9.49
CA VAL A 34 5.16 15.01 10.23
C VAL A 34 4.71 14.33 11.54
N THR A 35 5.06 14.92 12.69
CA THR A 35 4.66 14.45 14.03
C THR A 35 3.18 14.70 14.35
N GLY A 36 2.50 13.75 15.02
CA GLY A 36 1.16 13.93 15.63
C GLY A 36 -0.02 13.30 14.87
N SER A 37 -1.26 13.74 15.13
CA SER A 37 -2.50 13.22 14.50
C SER A 37 -2.53 13.30 12.97
N LYS A 38 -1.73 14.21 12.38
CA LYS A 38 -1.50 14.34 10.94
C LYS A 38 -0.86 13.08 10.31
N ARG A 39 -0.09 12.31 11.09
CA ARG A 39 0.57 11.05 10.68
C ARG A 39 -0.43 9.99 10.27
N GLY A 40 -1.45 9.76 11.09
CA GLY A 40 -2.49 8.76 10.81
C GLY A 40 -3.31 9.13 9.58
N TYR A 41 -3.66 10.41 9.45
CA TYR A 41 -4.42 10.92 8.31
C TYR A 41 -3.68 10.73 6.96
N ASN A 42 -2.40 11.13 6.88
CA ASN A 42 -1.62 11.01 5.64
C ASN A 42 -1.43 9.56 5.21
N ASN A 43 -1.21 8.64 6.15
CA ASN A 43 -1.08 7.22 5.85
C ASN A 43 -2.35 6.62 5.23
N LEU A 44 -3.52 7.04 5.71
CA LEU A 44 -4.79 6.62 5.12
C LEU A 44 -5.02 7.26 3.74
N LEU A 45 -4.53 8.49 3.52
CA LEU A 45 -4.57 9.14 2.21
C LEU A 45 -3.71 8.39 1.19
N ILE A 46 -2.47 8.08 1.53
CA ILE A 46 -1.57 7.29 0.68
C ILE A 46 -2.22 5.94 0.34
N ALA A 47 -2.81 5.26 1.31
CA ALA A 47 -3.52 4.00 1.04
C ALA A 47 -4.69 4.16 0.04
N ILE A 48 -5.37 5.31 0.03
CA ILE A 48 -6.40 5.62 -0.98
C ILE A 48 -5.75 5.83 -2.35
N GLU A 49 -4.66 6.60 -2.42
CA GLU A 49 -3.91 6.89 -3.65
C GLU A 49 -3.39 5.61 -4.30
N GLU A 50 -2.66 4.76 -3.57
CA GLU A 50 -2.11 3.52 -4.13
C GLU A 50 -3.20 2.55 -4.61
N CYS A 51 -4.35 2.53 -3.93
CA CYS A 51 -5.50 1.75 -4.41
C CYS A 51 -6.05 2.28 -5.74
N ALA A 52 -6.01 3.59 -5.96
CA ALA A 52 -6.45 4.20 -7.22
C ALA A 52 -5.42 3.95 -8.34
N GLU A 53 -4.12 4.08 -8.04
CA GLU A 53 -3.04 3.81 -8.99
C GLU A 53 -3.06 2.34 -9.44
N LEU A 54 -3.30 1.39 -8.53
CA LEU A 54 -3.48 -0.01 -8.91
C LEU A 54 -4.72 -0.26 -9.78
N VAL A 55 -5.85 0.42 -9.50
CA VAL A 55 -7.05 0.33 -10.36
C VAL A 55 -6.73 0.84 -11.76
N GLU A 56 -6.04 1.97 -11.89
CA GLU A 56 -5.64 2.54 -13.18
C GLU A 56 -4.69 1.60 -13.91
N SER A 57 -3.56 1.25 -13.28
CA SER A 57 -2.51 0.40 -13.85
C SER A 57 -3.05 -0.96 -14.31
N PHE A 58 -3.87 -1.62 -13.48
CA PHE A 58 -4.48 -2.89 -13.86
C PHE A 58 -5.56 -2.74 -14.95
N GLY A 59 -6.30 -1.63 -14.96
CA GLY A 59 -7.25 -1.30 -16.02
C GLY A 59 -6.57 -1.06 -17.37
N GLU A 60 -5.45 -0.34 -17.38
CA GLU A 60 -4.63 -0.13 -18.59
C GLU A 60 -4.06 -1.45 -19.12
N TYR A 61 -3.64 -2.35 -18.22
CA TYR A 61 -3.16 -3.68 -18.58
C TYR A 61 -4.25 -4.56 -19.19
N THR A 62 -5.40 -4.68 -18.53
CA THR A 62 -6.52 -5.52 -18.98
C THR A 62 -7.18 -5.02 -20.26
N SER A 63 -7.19 -3.69 -20.49
CA SER A 63 -7.65 -3.08 -21.75
C SER A 63 -6.63 -3.19 -22.89
N GLY A 64 -5.40 -3.61 -22.62
CA GLY A 64 -4.32 -3.71 -23.60
C GLY A 64 -3.68 -2.36 -23.99
N LYS A 65 -4.03 -1.27 -23.29
CA LYS A 65 -3.47 0.08 -23.49
C LYS A 65 -2.01 0.13 -23.06
N ASP A 66 -1.67 -0.52 -21.95
CA ASP A 66 -0.28 -0.72 -21.52
C ASP A 66 -0.03 -2.22 -21.28
N LYS A 67 0.79 -2.83 -22.14
CA LYS A 67 1.14 -4.26 -22.00
C LYS A 67 2.24 -4.51 -20.97
N ASN A 68 2.74 -3.46 -20.31
CA ASN A 68 3.81 -3.56 -19.33
C ASN A 68 3.28 -4.04 -17.97
N LYS A 69 3.55 -5.31 -17.65
CA LYS A 69 3.24 -5.90 -16.34
C LYS A 69 3.95 -5.25 -15.15
N TYR A 70 5.06 -4.55 -15.38
CA TYR A 70 5.84 -3.96 -14.28
C TYR A 70 5.13 -2.79 -13.61
N GLY A 71 4.32 -2.03 -14.35
CA GLY A 71 3.45 -1.01 -13.74
C GLY A 71 2.49 -1.64 -12.73
N VAL A 72 1.85 -2.75 -13.10
CA VAL A 72 0.95 -3.48 -12.20
C VAL A 72 1.71 -4.05 -11.00
N TYR A 73 2.95 -4.50 -11.18
CA TYR A 73 3.79 -5.03 -10.08
C TYR A 73 4.15 -3.97 -9.05
N GLU A 74 4.42 -2.75 -9.51
CA GLU A 74 4.68 -1.58 -8.67
C GLU A 74 3.47 -1.29 -7.80
N GLU A 75 2.33 -0.98 -8.43
CA GLU A 75 1.13 -0.58 -7.70
C GLU A 75 0.58 -1.69 -6.78
N LEU A 76 0.68 -2.96 -7.21
CA LEU A 76 0.30 -4.10 -6.39
C LEU A 76 1.13 -4.14 -5.11
N THR A 77 2.42 -3.80 -5.21
CA THR A 77 3.35 -3.79 -4.08
C THR A 77 3.10 -2.61 -3.16
N ASP A 78 2.84 -1.44 -3.71
CA ASP A 78 2.45 -0.25 -2.94
C ASP A 78 1.15 -0.48 -2.18
N VAL A 79 0.16 -1.15 -2.77
CA VAL A 79 -1.07 -1.56 -2.04
C VAL A 79 -0.80 -2.62 -0.97
N TYR A 80 0.16 -3.53 -1.16
CA TYR A 80 0.59 -4.43 -0.08
C TYR A 80 1.18 -3.68 1.10
N LEU A 81 2.02 -2.67 0.84
CA LEU A 81 2.65 -1.84 1.87
C LEU A 81 1.64 -0.98 2.62
N THR A 82 0.76 -0.31 1.90
CA THR A 82 -0.21 0.62 2.51
C THR A 82 -1.29 -0.05 3.33
N GLN A 83 -1.61 -1.33 3.09
CA GLN A 83 -2.47 -2.10 4.00
C GLN A 83 -1.91 -2.12 5.43
N TYR A 84 -0.59 -2.25 5.59
CA TYR A 84 0.04 -2.20 6.91
C TYR A 84 -0.06 -0.81 7.54
N TYR A 85 -0.04 0.26 6.73
CA TYR A 85 -0.28 1.61 7.23
C TYR A 85 -1.70 1.75 7.80
N VAL A 86 -2.70 1.28 7.06
CA VAL A 86 -4.10 1.29 7.51
C VAL A 86 -4.26 0.49 8.81
N MET A 87 -3.70 -0.72 8.85
CA MET A 87 -3.79 -1.58 10.02
C MET A 87 -3.16 -0.94 11.25
N ASN A 88 -1.96 -0.36 11.09
CA ASN A 88 -1.26 0.33 12.18
C ASN A 88 -2.06 1.55 12.69
N VAL A 89 -2.58 2.38 11.78
CA VAL A 89 -3.34 3.59 12.15
C VAL A 89 -4.64 3.25 12.85
N LEU A 90 -5.31 2.18 12.45
CA LEU A 90 -6.61 1.79 12.97
C LEU A 90 -6.55 0.75 14.11
N GLY A 91 -5.35 0.28 14.46
CA GLY A 91 -5.14 -0.75 15.48
C GLY A 91 -5.75 -2.11 15.08
N ILE A 92 -5.70 -2.46 13.80
CA ILE A 92 -6.18 -3.75 13.27
C ILE A 92 -5.02 -4.74 13.32
N GLU A 93 -5.25 -5.92 13.90
CA GLU A 93 -4.23 -6.96 14.00
C GLU A 93 -4.23 -7.85 12.74
N GLU A 94 -3.07 -8.38 12.33
CA GLU A 94 -2.97 -9.25 11.13
C GLU A 94 -3.88 -10.48 11.23
N LYS A 95 -4.12 -11.01 12.45
CA LYS A 95 -5.03 -12.15 12.68
C LYS A 95 -6.48 -11.86 12.32
N ASP A 96 -6.86 -10.58 12.25
CA ASP A 96 -8.22 -10.15 11.93
C ASP A 96 -8.44 -10.06 10.40
N ILE A 97 -7.36 -10.09 9.61
CA ILE A 97 -7.41 -10.14 8.15
C ILE A 97 -7.72 -11.57 7.70
N LYS A 98 -8.88 -11.74 7.06
CA LYS A 98 -9.38 -13.05 6.64
C LYS A 98 -9.24 -13.25 5.14
N LEU A 99 -8.47 -14.26 4.74
CA LEU A 99 -8.39 -14.64 3.34
C LEU A 99 -9.63 -15.44 2.93
N ASN A 100 -10.17 -15.13 1.75
CA ASN A 100 -11.29 -15.85 1.17
C ASN A 100 -10.85 -16.56 -0.12
N THR A 101 -11.11 -17.87 -0.19
CA THR A 101 -10.74 -18.75 -1.32
C THR A 101 -11.79 -18.83 -2.42
N ARG A 102 -12.84 -17.99 -2.39
CA ARG A 102 -13.83 -17.93 -3.47
C ARG A 102 -13.16 -17.58 -4.80
N TYR A 103 -13.77 -18.06 -5.88
CA TYR A 103 -13.42 -17.62 -7.23
C TYR A 103 -13.53 -16.08 -7.33
N ARG A 104 -12.55 -15.46 -7.99
CA ARG A 104 -12.45 -14.01 -8.21
C ARG A 104 -12.20 -13.73 -9.68
N THR A 105 -12.63 -12.55 -10.09
CA THR A 105 -12.46 -11.96 -11.42
C THR A 105 -11.68 -10.65 -11.32
N GLU A 106 -11.28 -10.10 -12.47
CA GLU A 106 -10.70 -8.76 -12.54
C GLU A 106 -11.62 -7.69 -11.93
N MET A 107 -12.95 -7.85 -12.12
CA MET A 107 -13.94 -6.95 -11.55
C MET A 107 -13.93 -6.95 -10.01
N ASP A 108 -13.71 -8.11 -9.38
CA ASP A 108 -13.62 -8.20 -7.93
C ASP A 108 -12.43 -7.42 -7.38
N VAL A 109 -11.32 -7.35 -8.13
CA VAL A 109 -10.15 -6.53 -7.78
C VAL A 109 -10.55 -5.06 -7.74
N PHE A 110 -11.12 -4.53 -8.83
CA PHE A 110 -11.54 -3.12 -8.91
C PHE A 110 -12.55 -2.76 -7.81
N VAL A 111 -13.54 -3.62 -7.57
CA VAL A 111 -14.56 -3.40 -6.54
C VAL A 111 -13.95 -3.38 -5.14
N SER A 112 -13.07 -4.33 -4.82
CA SER A 112 -12.44 -4.40 -3.49
C SER A 112 -11.57 -3.18 -3.19
N LEU A 113 -10.75 -2.75 -4.15
CA LEU A 113 -9.90 -1.55 -4.01
C LEU A 113 -10.76 -0.29 -3.86
N SER A 114 -11.80 -0.14 -4.66
CA SER A 114 -12.71 1.01 -4.59
C SER A 114 -13.49 1.07 -3.27
N LYS A 115 -13.89 -0.09 -2.73
CA LYS A 115 -14.56 -0.17 -1.42
C LYS A 115 -13.63 0.29 -0.30
N LEU A 116 -12.39 -0.20 -0.28
CA LEU A 116 -11.40 0.22 0.70
C LEU A 116 -11.18 1.74 0.63
N GLN A 117 -10.98 2.29 -0.57
CA GLN A 117 -10.86 3.75 -0.77
C GLN A 117 -12.05 4.51 -0.17
N PHE A 118 -13.27 4.08 -0.47
CA PHE A 118 -14.48 4.72 0.04
C PHE A 118 -14.58 4.64 1.57
N SER A 119 -14.32 3.48 2.14
CA SER A 119 -14.37 3.25 3.59
C SER A 119 -13.32 4.08 4.34
N LEU A 120 -12.09 4.15 3.81
CA LEU A 120 -11.03 5.00 4.35
C LEU A 120 -11.39 6.49 4.26
N ALA A 121 -11.85 6.95 3.10
CA ALA A 121 -12.24 8.34 2.92
C ALA A 121 -13.43 8.72 3.83
N LYS A 122 -14.38 7.80 4.02
CA LYS A 122 -15.50 7.99 4.95
C LYS A 122 -15.00 8.08 6.40
N TYR A 123 -14.08 7.21 6.80
CA TYR A 123 -13.46 7.22 8.13
C TYR A 123 -12.75 8.53 8.41
N MET A 124 -11.87 8.96 7.49
CA MET A 124 -11.13 10.21 7.62
C MET A 124 -12.04 11.45 7.74
N ARG A 125 -13.22 11.45 7.13
CA ARG A 125 -14.18 12.57 7.22
C ARG A 125 -15.04 12.56 8.48
N LYS A 126 -15.33 11.39 9.06
CA LYS A 126 -16.37 11.24 10.09
C LYS A 126 -15.88 10.74 11.43
N ALA A 127 -14.77 10.01 11.51
CA ALA A 127 -14.41 9.27 12.72
C ALA A 127 -14.29 10.15 13.96
N GLU A 128 -13.73 11.35 13.84
CA GLU A 128 -13.53 12.26 14.99
C GLU A 128 -14.85 12.71 15.62
N THR A 129 -15.91 12.87 14.83
CA THR A 129 -17.22 13.38 15.29
C THR A 129 -18.19 12.28 15.70
N LEU A 130 -17.86 11.01 15.44
CA LEU A 130 -18.73 9.88 15.72
C LEU A 130 -18.54 9.30 17.13
N PRO A 131 -19.62 8.76 17.73
CA PRO A 131 -19.53 7.96 18.95
C PRO A 131 -18.56 6.78 18.79
N LEU A 132 -17.96 6.36 19.90
CA LEU A 132 -16.97 5.27 19.90
C LEU A 132 -17.48 3.97 19.26
N GLN A 133 -18.76 3.63 19.46
CA GLN A 133 -19.35 2.42 18.88
C GLN A 133 -19.45 2.49 17.35
N GLU A 134 -19.84 3.64 16.81
CA GLU A 134 -19.91 3.85 15.36
C GLU A 134 -18.51 3.85 14.74
N ARG A 135 -17.52 4.45 15.41
CA ARG A 135 -16.11 4.33 15.01
C ARG A 135 -15.65 2.87 14.92
N LYS A 136 -15.98 2.06 15.93
CA LYS A 136 -15.63 0.63 15.95
C LYS A 136 -16.28 -0.12 14.79
N GLN A 137 -17.54 0.19 14.45
CA GLN A 137 -18.21 -0.40 13.29
C GLN A 137 -17.52 -0.01 11.97
N MET A 138 -17.05 1.23 11.84
CA MET A 138 -16.29 1.64 10.66
C MET A 138 -14.94 0.91 10.55
N ILE A 139 -14.22 0.75 11.66
CA ILE A 139 -12.96 -0.01 11.68
C ILE A 139 -13.21 -1.48 11.32
N HIS A 140 -14.31 -2.06 11.81
CA HIS A 140 -14.71 -3.41 11.44
C HIS A 140 -14.96 -3.53 9.93
N GLN A 141 -15.72 -2.60 9.34
CA GLN A 141 -15.94 -2.59 7.89
C GLN A 141 -14.63 -2.44 7.11
N ILE A 142 -13.72 -1.58 7.55
CA ILE A 142 -12.39 -1.42 6.93
C ILE A 142 -11.59 -2.71 7.03
N THR A 143 -11.69 -3.44 8.15
CA THR A 143 -11.02 -4.75 8.32
C THR A 143 -11.54 -5.78 7.31
N GLU A 144 -12.85 -5.79 7.05
CA GLU A 144 -13.45 -6.63 6.00
C GLU A 144 -13.00 -6.20 4.60
N ASP A 145 -12.96 -4.89 4.33
CA ASP A 145 -12.50 -4.37 3.03
C ASP A 145 -11.02 -4.69 2.79
N LEU A 146 -10.16 -4.56 3.82
CA LEU A 146 -8.75 -4.98 3.77
C LEU A 146 -8.61 -6.48 3.49
N SER A 147 -9.47 -7.31 4.07
CA SER A 147 -9.51 -8.76 3.85
C SER A 147 -9.84 -9.12 2.40
N GLU A 148 -10.81 -8.40 1.81
CA GLU A 148 -11.15 -8.54 0.40
C GLU A 148 -10.03 -8.04 -0.51
N VAL A 149 -9.42 -6.90 -0.20
CA VAL A 149 -8.25 -6.38 -0.95
C VAL A 149 -7.09 -7.37 -0.89
N ARG A 150 -6.75 -7.90 0.29
CA ARG A 150 -5.67 -8.89 0.44
C ARG A 150 -5.91 -10.13 -0.44
N SER A 151 -7.14 -10.60 -0.47
CA SER A 151 -7.54 -11.73 -1.32
C SER A 151 -7.47 -11.39 -2.82
N SER A 152 -7.86 -10.16 -3.20
CA SER A 152 -7.76 -9.67 -4.58
C SER A 152 -6.31 -9.48 -5.04
N LEU A 153 -5.40 -9.04 -4.16
CA LEU A 153 -3.98 -8.95 -4.48
C LEU A 153 -3.38 -10.34 -4.73
N LEU A 154 -3.74 -11.36 -3.93
CA LEU A 154 -3.30 -12.74 -4.17
C LEU A 154 -3.80 -13.28 -5.52
N PHE A 155 -5.05 -12.99 -5.88
CA PHE A 155 -5.57 -13.29 -7.22
C PHE A 155 -4.76 -12.58 -8.30
N LEU A 156 -4.50 -11.28 -8.14
CA LEU A 156 -3.78 -10.48 -9.12
C LEU A 156 -2.33 -10.94 -9.29
N GLN A 157 -1.65 -11.34 -8.21
CA GLN A 157 -0.32 -11.97 -8.27
C GLN A 157 -0.35 -13.22 -9.15
N GLY A 158 -1.33 -14.10 -8.94
CA GLY A 158 -1.49 -15.31 -9.76
C GLY A 158 -1.84 -14.99 -11.22
N TYR A 159 -2.77 -14.05 -11.44
CA TYR A 159 -3.21 -13.60 -12.76
C TYR A 159 -2.05 -13.04 -13.59
N MET A 160 -1.20 -12.24 -12.96
CA MET A 160 -0.04 -11.61 -13.60
C MET A 160 1.19 -12.52 -13.65
N LEU A 161 1.06 -13.79 -13.23
CA LEU A 161 2.15 -14.75 -13.09
C LEU A 161 3.36 -14.18 -12.33
N MET A 162 3.08 -13.35 -11.34
CA MET A 162 4.10 -12.71 -10.51
C MET A 162 4.70 -13.76 -9.59
N THR A 163 5.98 -14.07 -9.79
CA THR A 163 6.65 -15.00 -8.90
C THR A 163 6.89 -14.36 -7.53
N LYS A 164 7.18 -15.18 -6.51
CA LYS A 164 7.63 -14.65 -5.22
C LYS A 164 8.87 -13.76 -5.36
N GLU A 165 9.75 -14.11 -6.29
CA GLU A 165 10.96 -13.35 -6.58
C GLU A 165 10.66 -11.99 -7.20
N ASP A 166 9.74 -11.94 -8.18
CA ASP A 166 9.24 -10.68 -8.75
C ASP A 166 8.61 -9.78 -7.69
N LEU A 167 7.86 -10.36 -6.75
CA LEU A 167 7.29 -9.62 -5.62
C LEU A 167 8.36 -9.04 -4.71
N PHE A 168 9.37 -9.84 -4.33
CA PHE A 168 10.47 -9.34 -3.51
C PHE A 168 11.30 -8.27 -4.24
N LYS A 169 11.52 -8.42 -5.56
CA LYS A 169 12.15 -7.42 -6.41
C LYS A 169 11.38 -6.11 -6.39
N SER A 170 10.07 -6.17 -6.62
CA SER A 170 9.19 -5.00 -6.58
C SER A 170 9.25 -4.31 -5.21
N ILE A 171 9.12 -5.08 -4.13
CA ILE A 171 9.23 -4.58 -2.74
C ILE A 171 10.57 -3.88 -2.57
N ASN A 172 11.69 -4.52 -2.92
CA ASN A 172 13.01 -3.90 -2.76
C ASN A 172 13.13 -2.58 -3.50
N VAL A 173 12.56 -2.46 -4.71
CA VAL A 173 12.61 -1.22 -5.48
C VAL A 173 11.76 -0.13 -4.83
N VAL A 174 10.53 -0.44 -4.44
CA VAL A 174 9.67 0.49 -3.69
C VAL A 174 10.35 0.95 -2.41
N MET A 175 10.93 0.01 -1.66
CA MET A 175 11.63 0.28 -0.39
C MET A 175 12.87 1.14 -0.58
N ASN A 176 13.67 0.90 -1.62
CA ASN A 176 14.82 1.76 -1.95
C ASN A 176 14.39 3.18 -2.30
N ARG A 177 13.25 3.36 -2.99
CA ARG A 177 12.69 4.69 -3.26
C ARG A 177 12.20 5.36 -1.98
N GLN A 178 11.53 4.63 -1.10
CA GLN A 178 11.07 5.16 0.19
C GLN A 178 12.25 5.58 1.07
N LYS A 179 13.30 4.75 1.15
CA LYS A 179 14.55 5.08 1.84
C LYS A 179 15.21 6.33 1.24
N SER A 180 15.30 6.41 -0.09
CA SER A 180 15.84 7.60 -0.76
C SER A 180 15.02 8.85 -0.46
N ARG A 181 13.67 8.75 -0.43
CA ARG A 181 12.78 9.87 -0.07
C ARG A 181 12.99 10.31 1.38
N ASN A 182 13.16 9.37 2.30
CA ASN A 182 13.43 9.67 3.71
C ASN A 182 14.82 10.29 3.92
N GLU A 183 15.84 9.83 3.18
CA GLU A 183 17.17 10.44 3.19
C GLU A 183 17.15 11.85 2.56
N LEU A 184 16.31 12.06 1.54
CA LEU A 184 16.07 13.37 0.93
C LEU A 184 15.17 14.30 1.75
N GLN A 185 14.60 13.87 2.87
CA GLN A 185 13.86 14.72 3.82
C GLN A 185 14.75 15.50 4.79
N ASP A 186 16.08 15.38 4.65
CA ASP A 186 17.02 16.41 5.13
C ASP A 186 17.68 17.21 3.97
N PRO A 187 16.91 17.91 3.11
CA PRO A 187 17.48 18.70 2.02
C PRO A 187 17.85 20.13 2.48
N LEU A 188 17.65 20.47 3.76
CA LEU A 188 17.87 21.82 4.29
C LEU A 188 18.70 21.89 5.58
N GLY A 189 19.02 20.78 6.26
CA GLY A 189 19.82 20.84 7.49
C GLY A 189 19.22 21.73 8.59
N LEU A 190 17.90 21.97 8.56
CA LEU A 190 17.20 22.81 9.54
C LEU A 190 16.67 21.93 10.69
N GLN A 191 17.58 21.25 11.38
CA GLN A 191 17.41 20.94 12.79
C GLN A 191 18.62 21.49 13.54
N LYS A 192 18.54 22.78 13.86
CA LYS A 192 19.12 23.40 15.05
C LYS A 192 18.54 24.80 15.17
N ASP A 193 17.33 24.88 15.71
CA ASP A 193 17.06 25.94 16.67
C ASP A 193 16.97 25.25 18.02
N THR A 194 18.07 25.38 18.76
CA THR A 194 18.16 25.26 20.20
C THR A 194 17.10 26.12 20.88
N GLU A 195 16.74 25.69 22.10
CA GLU A 195 15.95 26.38 23.13
C GLU A 195 15.91 27.92 23.07
#